data_AF-A0A820EHV9-F1
#
_entry.id   AF-A0A820EHV9-F1
#
_cell.length_a   1.000
_cell.length_b   1.000
_cell.length_c   1.000
_cell.angle_alpha   90.00
_cell.angle_beta   90.00
_cell.angle_gamma   90.00
#
_symmetry.space_group_name_H-M   'P 1'
#
loop_
_entity.id
_entity.type
_entity.pdbx_description
1 polymer ?
#
loop_
_entity_poly.entity_id
_entity_poly.type
_entity_poly.pdbx_seq_one_letter_code
_entity_poly.pdbx_strand_id
1 'polypeptide(L)'
;MLVQNIIFYFSYSYYLKICSSPFASEQWRIDITAGLAANLSIYTRRDYRRFLSAHLQLLHGLCQLSKEAVYNWINQFRTSLLVTSELLSETNFHQKLESLMEQSKSNAPTTCRHLLFLIRTINHGNAFMSIYGTTFEYIVRTNTLDEFHAPTRALIYDDECSCGLCSNCTTQANFIISNSSKIISISVKGLKIGCTPSESFRASTLECFYDRSCINLIHQYTNYGNFHRPLSIMKSRFSTNTTIAELIDNLFIEQWSNKTNYSSYFEQCLPSYCFYTSVPRFNLIYIITLLLSLQGGLTIILKWICPKIVRIASKINDYRKKRTNTVRPACVPERTSNGVCNTTIDNVTTNVEIRSTPETSQTIVVRSVRCTSKVFFGCILLTCVLAALAIFSFYGVRQ
;
A
#
# COMPACT_ATOMS: atom_id res chain seq x y z
N MET A 1 -3.52 6.57 -29.22
CA MET A 1 -4.02 6.37 -27.84
C MET A 1 -5.38 5.73 -27.97
N LEU A 2 -5.54 4.48 -27.52
CA LEU A 2 -6.80 3.76 -27.56
C LEU A 2 -7.56 4.09 -26.27
N VAL A 3 -8.79 4.59 -26.40
CA VAL A 3 -9.63 5.14 -25.35
C VAL A 3 -10.94 4.36 -25.42
N GLN A 4 -11.14 3.38 -24.53
CA GLN A 4 -12.32 2.52 -24.58
C GLN A 4 -12.95 2.34 -23.20
N ASN A 5 -14.28 2.33 -23.14
CA ASN A 5 -15.01 1.90 -21.96
C ASN A 5 -14.67 0.45 -21.65
N ILE A 6 -14.50 0.13 -20.37
CA ILE A 6 -14.25 -1.25 -19.95
C ILE A 6 -15.51 -2.08 -20.24
N ILE A 7 -15.45 -2.94 -21.25
CA ILE A 7 -16.53 -3.89 -21.55
C ILE A 7 -16.50 -5.00 -20.51
N PHE A 8 -17.36 -4.84 -19.51
CA PHE A 8 -17.44 -5.74 -18.38
C PHE A 8 -18.84 -6.34 -18.22
N TYR A 9 -18.87 -7.66 -18.12
CA TYR A 9 -20.02 -8.40 -17.62
C TYR A 9 -19.79 -8.73 -16.15
N PHE A 10 -19.87 -7.72 -15.27
CA PHE A 10 -20.06 -8.02 -13.85
C PHE A 10 -21.44 -8.67 -13.69
N SER A 11 -21.50 -9.91 -13.22
CA SER A 11 -22.76 -10.68 -13.26
C SER A 11 -23.54 -10.62 -11.96
N TYR A 12 -22.90 -10.61 -10.78
CA TYR A 12 -23.57 -10.51 -9.47
C TYR A 12 -22.54 -10.54 -8.32
N SER A 13 -22.92 -9.98 -7.17
CA SER A 13 -22.31 -10.31 -5.87
C SER A 13 -23.25 -11.25 -5.12
N TYR A 14 -22.72 -12.34 -4.57
CA TYR A 14 -23.49 -13.17 -3.64
C TYR A 14 -23.48 -12.48 -2.29
N TYR A 15 -24.65 -12.06 -1.81
CA TYR A 15 -24.78 -11.48 -0.48
C TYR A 15 -24.95 -12.58 0.57
N LEU A 16 -24.56 -12.26 1.80
CA LEU A 16 -24.80 -13.07 2.99
C LEU A 16 -26.30 -13.38 3.07
N LYS A 17 -26.63 -14.65 3.37
CA LYS A 17 -28.02 -15.15 3.37
C LYS A 17 -28.97 -14.30 4.20
N ILE A 18 -28.48 -13.61 5.24
CA ILE A 18 -29.28 -12.68 6.06
C ILE A 18 -29.97 -11.60 5.19
N CYS A 19 -29.27 -11.01 4.22
CA CYS A 19 -29.76 -9.90 3.39
C CYS A 19 -30.75 -10.33 2.29
N SER A 20 -30.92 -11.63 2.08
CA SER A 20 -31.94 -12.23 1.22
C SER A 20 -32.97 -13.04 2.01
N SER A 21 -32.84 -13.10 3.34
CA SER A 21 -33.74 -13.84 4.22
C SER A 21 -34.94 -12.99 4.66
N PRO A 22 -36.01 -13.63 5.16
CA PRO A 22 -37.12 -12.92 5.80
C PRO A 22 -36.68 -12.04 6.97
N PHE A 23 -35.54 -12.35 7.61
CA PHE A 23 -35.03 -11.60 8.76
C PHE A 23 -34.54 -10.18 8.42
N ALA A 24 -34.25 -9.90 7.16
CA ALA A 24 -33.93 -8.54 6.70
C ALA A 24 -35.11 -7.89 5.96
N SER A 25 -36.31 -8.48 6.04
CA SER A 25 -37.49 -7.95 5.36
C SER A 25 -38.20 -6.90 6.22
N GLU A 26 -38.79 -5.92 5.55
CA GLU A 26 -39.63 -4.91 6.20
C GLU A 26 -40.88 -5.53 6.83
N GLN A 27 -41.44 -6.56 6.20
CA GLN A 27 -42.60 -7.26 6.73
C GLN A 27 -42.31 -7.89 8.09
N TRP A 28 -41.17 -8.57 8.24
CA TRP A 28 -40.83 -9.18 9.52
C TRP A 28 -40.64 -8.14 10.62
N ARG A 29 -40.05 -6.98 10.29
CA ARG A 29 -39.94 -5.85 11.22
C ARG A 29 -41.31 -5.36 11.66
N ILE A 30 -42.24 -5.18 10.72
CA ILE A 30 -43.62 -4.75 11.01
C ILE A 30 -44.32 -5.76 11.92
N ASP A 31 -44.27 -7.05 11.58
CA ASP A 31 -44.96 -8.09 12.33
C ASP A 31 -44.42 -8.22 13.77
N ILE A 32 -43.09 -8.21 13.93
CA ILE A 32 -42.45 -8.25 15.25
C ILE A 32 -42.84 -7.02 16.06
N THR A 33 -42.86 -5.84 15.44
CA THR A 33 -43.20 -4.58 16.12
C THR A 33 -44.68 -4.58 16.54
N ALA A 34 -45.58 -5.16 15.74
CA ALA A 34 -46.99 -5.29 16.06
C ALA A 34 -47.24 -6.22 17.26
N GLY A 35 -46.38 -7.23 17.48
CA GLY A 35 -46.46 -8.11 18.64
C GLY A 35 -45.88 -7.52 19.93
N LEU A 36 -45.14 -6.40 19.84
CA LEU A 36 -44.61 -5.68 20.99
C LEU A 36 -45.65 -4.71 21.57
N ALA A 37 -45.52 -4.42 22.87
CA ALA A 37 -46.38 -3.43 23.51
C ALA A 37 -46.16 -2.04 22.90
N ALA A 38 -47.25 -1.35 22.55
CA ALA A 38 -47.20 0.01 21.99
C ALA A 38 -46.51 1.01 22.93
N ASN A 39 -46.61 0.78 24.25
CA ASN A 39 -45.94 1.60 25.26
C ASN A 39 -44.62 0.95 25.71
N LEU A 40 -43.49 1.51 25.27
CA LEU A 40 -42.14 1.07 25.64
C LEU A 40 -41.85 1.19 27.15
N SER A 41 -42.62 1.98 27.91
CA SER A 41 -42.44 2.11 29.36
C SER A 41 -42.78 0.83 30.13
N ILE A 42 -43.54 -0.09 29.52
CA ILE A 42 -43.85 -1.41 30.08
C ILE A 42 -42.58 -2.25 30.23
N TYR A 43 -41.61 -2.03 29.34
CA TYR A 43 -40.34 -2.72 29.37
C TYR A 43 -39.31 -1.93 30.15
N THR A 44 -38.55 -2.64 31.00
CA THR A 44 -37.37 -2.05 31.66
C THR A 44 -36.40 -1.48 30.60
N ARG A 45 -35.64 -0.44 30.96
CA ARG A 45 -34.77 0.28 29.99
C ARG A 45 -33.78 -0.63 29.26
N ARG A 46 -33.29 -1.66 29.93
CA ARG A 46 -32.32 -2.64 29.38
C ARG A 46 -32.98 -3.87 28.74
N ASP A 47 -34.30 -3.89 28.61
CA ASP A 47 -34.98 -5.00 27.94
C ASP A 47 -34.76 -4.94 26.43
N TYR A 48 -34.33 -6.06 25.85
CA TYR A 48 -34.05 -6.15 24.43
C TYR A 48 -35.25 -5.88 23.52
N ARG A 49 -36.48 -6.09 24.01
CA ARG A 49 -37.71 -5.77 23.26
C ARG A 49 -37.78 -4.31 22.83
N ARG A 50 -37.15 -3.40 23.58
CA ARG A 50 -37.05 -1.97 23.21
C ARG A 50 -36.14 -1.72 22.02
N PHE A 51 -35.12 -2.55 21.82
CA PHE A 51 -34.10 -2.41 20.77
C PHE A 51 -34.40 -3.21 19.51
N LEU A 52 -35.15 -4.30 19.63
CA LEU A 52 -35.32 -5.26 18.56
C LEU A 52 -35.77 -4.61 17.25
N SER A 53 -36.83 -3.81 17.27
CA SER A 53 -37.32 -3.13 16.05
C SER A 53 -36.24 -2.24 15.39
N ALA A 54 -35.46 -1.52 16.20
CA ALA A 54 -34.37 -0.68 15.71
C ALA A 54 -33.24 -1.50 15.08
N HIS A 55 -32.87 -2.64 15.69
CA HIS A 55 -31.88 -3.54 15.11
C HIS A 55 -32.36 -4.15 13.80
N LEU A 56 -33.63 -4.53 13.70
CA LEU A 56 -34.20 -5.05 12.46
C LEU A 56 -34.23 -3.99 11.36
N GLN A 57 -34.58 -2.75 11.70
CA GLN A 57 -34.50 -1.62 10.78
C GLN A 57 -33.07 -1.35 10.31
N LEU A 58 -32.10 -1.39 11.23
CA LEU A 58 -30.69 -1.25 10.89
C LEU A 58 -30.21 -2.38 9.98
N LEU A 59 -30.56 -3.63 10.27
CA LEU A 59 -30.23 -4.76 9.43
C LEU A 59 -30.77 -4.60 8.00
N HIS A 60 -32.05 -4.24 7.87
CA HIS A 60 -32.66 -3.96 6.58
C HIS A 60 -31.91 -2.85 5.83
N GLY A 61 -31.72 -1.69 6.48
CA GLY A 61 -31.05 -0.53 5.88
C GLY A 61 -29.61 -0.82 5.47
N LEU A 62 -28.85 -1.53 6.30
CA LEU A 62 -27.47 -1.93 5.99
C LEU A 62 -27.41 -2.89 4.80
N CYS A 63 -28.34 -3.83 4.70
CA CYS A 63 -28.44 -4.71 3.54
C CYS A 63 -28.79 -3.95 2.25
N GLN A 64 -29.67 -2.95 2.31
CA GLN A 64 -30.00 -2.10 1.16
C GLN A 64 -28.81 -1.24 0.74
N LEU A 65 -28.21 -0.50 1.69
CA LEU A 65 -27.03 0.32 1.45
C LEU A 65 -25.88 -0.48 0.87
N SER A 66 -25.70 -1.72 1.32
CA SER A 66 -24.66 -2.61 0.76
C SER A 66 -24.95 -2.99 -0.69
N LYS A 67 -26.21 -3.30 -1.02
CA LYS A 67 -26.63 -3.59 -2.40
C LYS A 67 -26.46 -2.38 -3.31
N GLU A 68 -26.87 -1.20 -2.85
CA GLU A 68 -26.72 0.06 -3.56
C GLU A 68 -25.24 0.44 -3.75
N ALA A 69 -24.40 0.27 -2.73
CA ALA A 69 -22.97 0.52 -2.82
C ALA A 69 -22.32 -0.34 -3.90
N VAL A 70 -22.64 -1.64 -3.95
CA VAL A 70 -22.16 -2.55 -5.00
C VAL A 70 -22.71 -2.16 -6.37
N TYR A 71 -24.00 -1.84 -6.48
CA TYR A 71 -24.61 -1.44 -7.73
C TYR A 71 -23.98 -0.17 -8.31
N ASN A 72 -23.81 0.86 -7.48
CA ASN A 72 -23.17 2.12 -7.85
C ASN A 72 -21.71 1.90 -8.23
N TRP A 73 -21.00 1.04 -7.49
CA TRP A 73 -19.64 0.63 -7.81
C TRP A 73 -19.55 -0.06 -9.18
N ILE A 74 -20.41 -1.03 -9.47
CA ILE A 74 -20.44 -1.72 -10.78
C ILE A 74 -20.64 -0.70 -11.91
N ASN A 75 -21.59 0.22 -11.73
CA ASN A 75 -21.88 1.24 -12.73
C ASN A 75 -20.69 2.18 -12.95
N GLN A 76 -20.07 2.66 -11.87
CA GLN A 76 -18.87 3.50 -11.96
C GLN A 76 -17.72 2.78 -12.67
N PHE A 77 -17.49 1.51 -12.34
CA PHE A 77 -16.45 0.70 -12.97
C PHE A 77 -16.71 0.49 -14.48
N ARG A 78 -17.97 0.22 -14.87
CA ARG A 78 -18.36 0.09 -16.29
C ARG A 78 -18.17 1.38 -17.09
N THR A 79 -18.37 2.53 -16.45
CA THR A 79 -18.12 3.85 -17.07
C THR A 79 -16.66 4.26 -17.04
N SER A 80 -15.80 3.53 -16.32
CA SER A 80 -14.37 3.80 -16.30
C SER A 80 -13.71 3.38 -17.61
N LEU A 81 -12.66 4.10 -17.97
CA LEU A 81 -12.01 3.97 -19.26
C LEU A 81 -10.66 3.26 -19.10
N LEU A 82 -10.41 2.20 -19.86
CA LEU A 82 -9.09 1.60 -19.94
C LEU A 82 -8.33 2.27 -21.08
N VAL A 83 -7.36 3.10 -20.73
CA VAL A 83 -6.50 3.79 -21.71
C VAL A 83 -5.20 3.01 -21.88
N THR A 84 -4.90 2.63 -23.12
CA THR A 84 -3.62 2.01 -23.48
C THR A 84 -3.03 2.67 -24.72
N SER A 85 -1.71 2.80 -24.75
CA SER A 85 -0.97 3.30 -25.92
C SER A 85 -0.91 2.26 -27.03
N GLU A 86 -0.92 0.98 -26.64
CA GLU A 86 -0.80 -0.19 -27.48
C GLU A 86 -1.83 -1.26 -27.07
N LEU A 87 -2.06 -2.23 -27.95
CA LEU A 87 -2.88 -3.40 -27.64
C LEU A 87 -2.18 -4.23 -26.56
N LEU A 88 -2.85 -4.47 -25.43
CA LEU A 88 -2.31 -5.31 -24.37
C LEU A 88 -2.38 -6.78 -24.79
N SER A 89 -1.37 -7.57 -24.41
CA SER A 89 -1.49 -9.03 -24.41
C SER A 89 -2.61 -9.46 -23.44
N GLU A 90 -3.18 -10.64 -23.67
CA GLU A 90 -4.22 -11.21 -22.79
C GLU A 90 -3.80 -11.23 -21.32
N THR A 91 -2.58 -11.67 -21.02
CA THR A 91 -2.03 -11.67 -19.67
C THR A 91 -1.95 -10.27 -19.06
N ASN A 92 -1.42 -9.29 -19.80
CA ASN A 92 -1.29 -7.91 -19.29
C ASN A 92 -2.65 -7.23 -19.13
N PHE A 93 -3.60 -7.54 -20.01
CA PHE A 93 -4.99 -7.12 -19.88
C PHE A 93 -5.60 -7.66 -18.58
N HIS A 94 -5.51 -8.97 -18.34
CA HIS A 94 -6.06 -9.59 -17.13
C HIS A 94 -5.42 -9.05 -15.85
N GLN A 95 -4.09 -8.91 -15.81
CA GLN A 95 -3.39 -8.37 -14.62
C GLN A 95 -3.79 -6.93 -14.32
N LYS A 96 -3.77 -6.06 -15.34
CA LYS A 96 -4.13 -4.66 -15.17
C LYS A 96 -5.59 -4.51 -14.73
N LEU A 97 -6.46 -5.32 -15.31
CA LEU A 97 -7.86 -5.33 -14.97
C LEU A 97 -8.11 -5.86 -13.56
N GLU A 98 -7.49 -6.97 -13.16
CA GLU A 98 -7.59 -7.51 -11.80
C GLU A 98 -7.13 -6.48 -10.76
N SER A 99 -6.02 -5.78 -11.02
CA SER A 99 -5.56 -4.67 -10.18
C SER A 99 -6.60 -3.56 -10.05
N LEU A 100 -7.23 -3.13 -11.14
CA LEU A 100 -8.28 -2.11 -11.12
C LEU A 100 -9.51 -2.60 -10.34
N MET A 101 -9.86 -3.89 -10.47
CA MET A 101 -10.97 -4.49 -9.76
C MET A 101 -10.72 -4.54 -8.26
N GLU A 102 -9.55 -5.00 -7.83
CA GLU A 102 -9.20 -5.08 -6.40
C GLU A 102 -9.15 -3.70 -5.75
N GLN A 103 -8.55 -2.71 -6.43
CA GLN A 103 -8.59 -1.32 -5.99
C GLN A 103 -10.02 -0.82 -5.83
N SER A 104 -10.89 -1.13 -6.79
CA SER A 104 -12.26 -0.65 -6.78
C SER A 104 -13.13 -1.37 -5.72
N LYS A 105 -12.95 -2.68 -5.51
CA LYS A 105 -13.59 -3.44 -4.43
C LYS A 105 -13.21 -2.89 -3.06
N SER A 106 -11.94 -2.51 -2.87
CA SER A 106 -11.48 -1.89 -1.63
C SER A 106 -12.15 -0.53 -1.35
N ASN A 107 -12.62 0.16 -2.39
CA ASN A 107 -13.28 1.46 -2.25
C ASN A 107 -14.80 1.37 -2.11
N ALA A 108 -15.43 0.26 -2.50
CA ALA A 108 -16.88 0.10 -2.42
C ALA A 108 -17.45 0.30 -0.99
N PRO A 109 -16.82 -0.20 0.09
CA PRO A 109 -17.33 0.00 1.45
C PRO A 109 -17.23 1.43 1.97
N THR A 110 -16.40 2.26 1.35
CA THR A 110 -16.01 3.59 1.88
C THR A 110 -17.21 4.51 2.06
N THR A 111 -18.14 4.52 1.11
CA THR A 111 -19.38 5.32 1.22
C THR A 111 -20.22 4.90 2.41
N CYS A 112 -20.43 3.59 2.60
CA CYS A 112 -21.20 3.05 3.73
C CYS A 112 -20.50 3.38 5.06
N ARG A 113 -19.17 3.22 5.11
CA ARG A 113 -18.35 3.54 6.28
C ARG A 113 -18.44 5.02 6.65
N HIS A 114 -18.33 5.93 5.68
CA HIS A 114 -18.41 7.36 5.92
C HIS A 114 -19.79 7.79 6.40
N LEU A 115 -20.86 7.27 5.79
CA LEU A 115 -22.23 7.58 6.21
C LEU A 115 -22.49 7.13 7.66
N LEU A 116 -22.11 5.89 8.00
CA LEU A 116 -22.26 5.36 9.34
C LEU A 116 -21.40 6.11 10.36
N PHE A 117 -20.16 6.45 10.00
CA PHE A 117 -19.29 7.27 10.84
C PHE A 117 -19.94 8.63 11.13
N LEU A 118 -20.42 9.33 10.10
CA LEU A 118 -21.05 10.62 10.24
C LEU A 118 -22.28 10.56 11.17
N ILE A 119 -23.18 9.60 10.96
CA ILE A 119 -24.38 9.42 11.79
C ILE A 119 -23.99 9.20 13.26
N ARG A 120 -23.00 8.34 13.51
CA ARG A 120 -22.53 8.01 14.86
C ARG A 120 -21.90 9.22 15.54
N THR A 121 -21.04 9.96 14.84
CA THR A 121 -20.37 11.15 15.36
C THR A 121 -21.36 12.27 15.64
N ILE A 122 -22.36 12.49 14.78
CA ILE A 122 -23.42 13.48 15.03
C ILE A 122 -24.24 13.09 16.25
N ASN A 123 -24.66 11.83 16.36
CA ASN A 123 -25.48 11.37 17.48
C ASN A 123 -24.75 11.50 18.82
N HIS A 124 -23.48 11.06 18.87
CA HIS A 124 -22.70 11.11 20.10
C HIS A 124 -22.20 12.53 20.43
N GLY A 125 -21.67 13.26 19.45
CA GLY A 125 -21.09 14.59 19.65
C GLY A 125 -22.11 15.65 20.06
N ASN A 126 -23.37 15.51 19.66
CA ASN A 126 -24.46 16.39 20.10
C ASN A 126 -25.18 15.88 21.36
N ALA A 127 -24.73 14.76 21.94
CA ALA A 127 -25.34 14.12 23.10
C ALA A 127 -26.87 13.94 22.96
N PHE A 128 -27.35 13.61 21.76
CA PHE A 128 -28.79 13.44 21.54
C PHE A 128 -29.32 12.29 22.39
N MET A 129 -30.31 12.60 23.23
CA MET A 129 -30.94 11.58 24.06
C MET A 129 -31.75 10.63 23.17
N SER A 130 -31.35 9.36 23.17
CA SER A 130 -32.09 8.33 22.46
C SER A 130 -33.52 8.20 23.00
N ILE A 131 -34.50 8.02 22.11
CA ILE A 131 -35.89 7.68 22.47
C ILE A 131 -35.97 6.40 23.32
N TYR A 132 -34.97 5.51 23.21
CA TYR A 132 -34.89 4.30 24.01
C TYR A 132 -34.44 4.57 25.45
N GLY A 133 -33.98 5.78 25.79
CA GLY A 133 -33.51 6.15 27.13
C GLY A 133 -32.26 5.38 27.53
N THR A 134 -31.39 5.10 26.56
CA THR A 134 -30.22 4.20 26.68
C THR A 134 -28.88 4.94 26.60
N THR A 135 -28.90 6.21 26.20
CA THR A 135 -27.72 7.07 26.17
C THR A 135 -27.63 7.90 27.45
N PHE A 136 -28.72 8.61 27.76
CA PHE A 136 -28.87 9.43 28.94
C PHE A 136 -30.23 9.14 29.58
N GLU A 137 -30.33 9.36 30.88
CA GLU A 137 -31.59 9.30 31.61
C GLU A 137 -31.81 10.56 32.45
N TYR A 138 -33.08 10.97 32.57
CA TYR A 138 -33.47 12.05 33.47
C TYR A 138 -33.33 11.63 34.92
N ILE A 139 -32.76 12.52 35.73
CA ILE A 139 -32.71 12.42 37.18
C ILE A 139 -33.93 13.14 37.73
N VAL A 140 -34.82 12.40 38.38
CA VAL A 140 -35.95 12.99 39.10
C VAL A 140 -35.44 13.51 40.45
N ARG A 141 -35.30 14.83 40.61
CA ARG A 141 -35.08 15.44 41.93
C ARG A 141 -36.44 15.70 42.57
N THR A 142 -36.74 15.01 43.65
CA THR A 142 -38.06 15.09 44.31
C THR A 142 -38.24 16.33 45.19
N ASN A 143 -37.21 17.15 45.45
CA ASN A 143 -37.20 18.04 46.61
C ASN A 143 -36.83 19.52 46.36
N THR A 144 -36.94 20.07 45.14
CA THR A 144 -36.70 21.51 44.94
C THR A 144 -37.76 22.12 44.04
N LEU A 145 -38.64 22.93 44.64
CA LEU A 145 -39.70 23.70 44.00
C LEU A 145 -39.19 24.82 43.06
N ASP A 146 -37.87 24.95 42.85
CA ASP A 146 -37.26 26.14 42.22
C ASP A 146 -36.28 25.87 41.06
N GLU A 147 -36.12 24.64 40.58
CA GLU A 147 -35.28 24.38 39.39
C GLU A 147 -36.09 23.75 38.24
N PHE A 148 -36.44 24.56 37.23
CA PHE A 148 -36.98 24.12 35.94
C PHE A 148 -35.92 23.44 35.04
N HIS A 149 -34.92 22.81 35.63
CA HIS A 149 -33.92 22.05 34.90
C HIS A 149 -34.21 20.57 35.08
N ALA A 150 -34.27 19.83 33.97
CA ALA A 150 -34.38 18.38 33.97
C ALA A 150 -32.97 17.79 33.86
N PRO A 151 -32.23 17.61 34.98
CA PRO A 151 -30.87 17.09 34.92
C PRO A 151 -30.85 15.70 34.29
N THR A 152 -29.84 15.43 33.48
CA THR A 152 -29.60 14.13 32.87
C THR A 152 -28.30 13.54 33.39
N ARG A 153 -28.22 12.20 33.39
CA ARG A 153 -26.95 11.47 33.58
C ARG A 153 -26.75 10.48 32.45
N ALA A 154 -25.49 10.30 32.07
CA ALA A 154 -25.11 9.26 31.11
C ALA A 154 -25.34 7.87 31.71
N LEU A 155 -25.78 6.94 30.86
CA LEU A 155 -25.86 5.54 31.24
C LEU A 155 -24.49 4.85 31.18
N ILE A 156 -24.29 3.91 32.09
CA ILE A 156 -23.06 3.13 32.24
C ILE A 156 -23.36 1.67 31.90
N TYR A 157 -22.58 1.09 31.00
CA TYR A 157 -22.69 -0.30 30.55
C TYR A 157 -21.54 -1.14 31.13
N ASP A 158 -21.24 -2.29 30.52
CA ASP A 158 -20.16 -3.18 30.94
C ASP A 158 -18.82 -2.43 30.98
N ASP A 159 -17.90 -2.91 31.83
CA ASP A 159 -16.57 -2.32 32.03
C ASP A 159 -16.58 -0.84 32.43
N GLU A 160 -17.60 -0.41 33.18
CA GLU A 160 -17.81 0.99 33.61
C GLU A 160 -17.87 1.99 32.43
N CYS A 161 -18.20 1.52 31.23
CA CYS A 161 -18.23 2.34 30.04
C CYS A 161 -19.42 3.33 30.07
N SER A 162 -19.11 4.62 30.17
CA SER A 162 -20.10 5.72 30.20
C SER A 162 -20.44 6.23 28.79
N CYS A 163 -21.73 6.29 28.47
CA CYS A 163 -22.22 6.81 27.18
C CYS A 163 -21.96 8.30 26.96
N GLY A 164 -21.64 9.04 28.02
CA GLY A 164 -21.23 10.45 27.92
C GLY A 164 -19.77 10.60 27.46
N LEU A 165 -18.96 9.55 27.57
CA LEU A 165 -17.54 9.56 27.22
C LEU A 165 -17.26 8.71 25.96
N CYS A 166 -17.96 7.59 25.81
CA CYS A 166 -17.73 6.61 24.77
C CYS A 166 -19.05 6.26 24.07
N SER A 167 -19.11 6.29 22.74
CA SER A 167 -20.32 5.93 22.00
C SER A 167 -20.56 4.41 21.90
N ASN A 168 -19.49 3.62 22.02
CA ASN A 168 -19.46 2.19 21.75
C ASN A 168 -19.71 1.30 22.99
N CYS A 169 -20.21 1.86 24.08
CA CYS A 169 -20.52 1.09 25.27
C CYS A 169 -21.69 0.12 25.01
N THR A 170 -21.52 -1.14 25.37
CA THR A 170 -22.50 -2.20 25.12
C THR A 170 -22.57 -3.19 26.27
N THR A 171 -23.67 -3.95 26.33
CA THR A 171 -23.86 -5.11 27.20
C THR A 171 -24.61 -6.19 26.43
N GLN A 172 -24.51 -7.44 26.90
CA GLN A 172 -25.31 -8.55 26.38
C GLN A 172 -26.81 -8.21 26.35
N ALA A 173 -27.47 -8.44 25.22
CA ALA A 173 -28.91 -8.26 25.10
C ALA A 173 -29.65 -9.35 25.88
N ASN A 174 -30.62 -8.93 26.70
CA ASN A 174 -31.44 -9.81 27.51
C ASN A 174 -32.92 -9.46 27.39
N PHE A 175 -33.78 -10.48 27.36
CA PHE A 175 -35.20 -10.31 27.71
C PHE A 175 -35.33 -10.26 29.22
N ILE A 176 -36.01 -9.24 29.76
CA ILE A 176 -36.14 -9.02 31.20
C ILE A 176 -37.58 -9.25 31.63
N ILE A 177 -37.80 -10.25 32.46
CA ILE A 177 -39.12 -10.58 33.00
C ILE A 177 -39.12 -10.26 34.48
N SER A 178 -40.08 -9.45 34.91
CA SER A 178 -40.37 -9.20 36.32
C SER A 178 -41.61 -10.00 36.72
N ASN A 179 -41.45 -10.98 37.62
CA ASN A 179 -42.60 -11.64 38.24
C ASN A 179 -42.51 -11.52 39.76
N SER A 180 -43.41 -10.70 40.33
CA SER A 180 -43.74 -10.47 41.75
C SER A 180 -42.59 -10.04 42.68
N SER A 181 -41.38 -10.59 42.53
CA SER A 181 -40.16 -10.22 43.26
C SER A 181 -38.86 -10.76 42.63
N LYS A 182 -38.92 -11.55 41.54
CA LYS A 182 -37.74 -12.05 40.82
C LYS A 182 -37.61 -11.39 39.45
N ILE A 183 -36.43 -10.85 39.17
CA ILE A 183 -36.02 -10.41 37.83
C ILE A 183 -35.28 -11.56 37.17
N ILE A 184 -35.79 -12.03 36.03
CA ILE A 184 -35.16 -13.07 35.22
C ILE A 184 -34.65 -12.41 33.93
N SER A 185 -33.36 -12.56 33.66
CA SER A 185 -32.70 -12.10 32.43
C SER A 185 -32.37 -13.29 31.54
N ILE A 186 -32.88 -13.28 30.31
CA ILE A 186 -32.65 -14.35 29.33
C ILE A 186 -31.82 -13.79 28.18
N SER A 187 -30.61 -14.31 28.02
CA SER A 187 -29.64 -13.81 27.04
C SER A 187 -30.01 -14.19 25.60
N VAL A 188 -29.93 -13.22 24.71
CA VAL A 188 -30.11 -13.40 23.27
C VAL A 188 -28.74 -13.48 22.59
N LYS A 189 -28.32 -14.71 22.27
CA LYS A 189 -26.97 -15.00 21.80
C LYS A 189 -26.53 -14.10 20.64
N GLY A 190 -25.37 -13.48 20.77
CA GLY A 190 -24.76 -12.63 19.75
C GLY A 190 -25.30 -11.20 19.68
N LEU A 191 -26.49 -10.92 20.22
CA LEU A 191 -27.07 -9.58 20.19
C LEU A 191 -26.67 -8.79 21.44
N LYS A 192 -26.42 -7.48 21.26
CA LYS A 192 -26.03 -6.55 22.32
C LYS A 192 -26.93 -5.33 22.34
N ILE A 193 -27.11 -4.72 23.50
CA ILE A 193 -27.70 -3.38 23.65
C ILE A 193 -26.62 -2.40 24.12
N GLY A 194 -26.85 -1.09 24.00
CA GLY A 194 -25.81 -0.10 24.29
C GLY A 194 -26.32 1.32 24.20
N CYS A 195 -25.40 2.28 24.19
CA CYS A 195 -25.73 3.71 24.17
C CYS A 195 -26.74 4.08 23.08
N THR A 196 -26.54 3.54 21.87
CA THR A 196 -27.46 3.69 20.74
C THR A 196 -27.66 2.34 20.05
N PRO A 197 -28.82 2.09 19.40
CA PRO A 197 -29.03 0.87 18.63
C PRO A 197 -27.99 0.66 17.53
N SER A 198 -27.50 1.73 16.90
CA SER A 198 -26.47 1.64 15.86
C SER A 198 -25.14 1.10 16.39
N GLU A 199 -24.73 1.55 17.58
CA GLU A 199 -23.46 1.14 18.19
C GLU A 199 -23.55 -0.29 18.73
N SER A 200 -24.67 -0.61 19.39
CA SER A 200 -24.89 -1.95 19.92
C SER A 200 -25.10 -3.00 18.85
N PHE A 201 -25.82 -2.66 17.77
CA PHE A 201 -25.98 -3.57 16.63
C PHE A 201 -24.65 -3.79 15.91
N ARG A 202 -23.83 -2.75 15.73
CA ARG A 202 -22.49 -2.87 15.15
C ARG A 202 -21.59 -3.82 15.95
N ALA A 203 -21.69 -3.81 17.29
CA ALA A 203 -20.97 -4.71 18.18
C ALA A 203 -21.60 -6.12 18.32
N SER A 204 -22.79 -6.33 17.76
CA SER A 204 -23.50 -7.61 17.78
C SER A 204 -22.96 -8.55 16.69
N THR A 205 -23.36 -9.81 16.75
CA THR A 205 -23.15 -10.86 15.74
C THR A 205 -24.51 -11.36 15.23
N LEU A 206 -24.51 -12.20 14.20
CA LEU A 206 -25.73 -12.80 13.64
C LEU A 206 -26.06 -14.18 14.21
N GLU A 207 -25.37 -14.63 15.27
CA GLU A 207 -25.48 -16.00 15.81
C GLU A 207 -26.91 -16.45 16.07
N CYS A 208 -27.75 -15.56 16.63
CA CYS A 208 -29.15 -15.87 16.93
C CYS A 208 -29.93 -16.34 15.69
N PHE A 209 -29.65 -15.78 14.51
CA PHE A 209 -30.37 -16.07 13.27
C PHE A 209 -30.00 -17.43 12.65
N TYR A 210 -28.94 -18.07 13.14
CA TYR A 210 -28.54 -19.42 12.76
C TYR A 210 -28.98 -20.48 13.79
N ASP A 211 -29.48 -20.05 14.96
CA ASP A 211 -29.86 -20.92 16.06
C ASP A 211 -31.38 -20.98 16.22
N ARG A 212 -31.94 -22.19 16.08
CA ARG A 212 -33.38 -22.44 16.23
C ARG A 212 -33.91 -22.04 17.60
N SER A 213 -33.17 -22.34 18.66
CA SER A 213 -33.56 -22.02 20.03
C SER A 213 -33.58 -20.52 20.24
N CYS A 214 -32.61 -19.79 19.68
CA CYS A 214 -32.56 -18.34 19.80
C CYS A 214 -33.71 -17.64 19.03
N ILE A 215 -34.02 -18.10 17.81
CA ILE A 215 -35.18 -17.59 17.06
C ILE A 215 -36.48 -17.85 17.83
N ASN A 216 -36.65 -19.04 18.40
CA ASN A 216 -37.81 -19.37 19.24
C ASN A 216 -37.93 -18.42 20.47
N LEU A 217 -36.81 -18.02 21.08
CA LEU A 217 -36.84 -17.02 22.17
C LEU A 217 -37.39 -15.68 21.67
N ILE A 218 -36.97 -15.21 20.49
CA ILE A 218 -37.52 -13.97 19.91
C ILE A 218 -39.04 -14.11 19.74
N HIS A 219 -39.52 -15.19 19.13
CA HIS A 219 -40.96 -15.43 18.95
C HIS A 219 -41.74 -15.40 20.26
N GLN A 220 -41.23 -16.09 21.28
CA GLN A 220 -41.87 -16.18 22.59
C GLN A 220 -42.02 -14.80 23.25
N TYR A 221 -40.98 -13.96 23.19
CA TYR A 221 -40.95 -12.68 23.89
C TYR A 221 -41.53 -11.51 23.10
N THR A 222 -41.73 -11.67 21.79
CA THR A 222 -42.39 -10.68 20.93
C THR A 222 -43.82 -11.06 20.55
N ASN A 223 -44.34 -12.18 21.06
CA ASN A 223 -45.66 -12.71 20.70
C ASN A 223 -45.89 -12.82 19.17
N TYR A 224 -44.84 -13.17 18.43
CA TYR A 224 -44.89 -13.25 16.96
C TYR A 224 -45.24 -14.68 16.52
N GLY A 225 -46.42 -14.84 15.90
CA GLY A 225 -47.02 -16.14 15.59
C GLY A 225 -46.42 -16.91 14.40
N ASN A 226 -45.67 -16.26 13.50
CA ASN A 226 -45.13 -16.92 12.32
C ASN A 226 -43.69 -17.33 12.53
N PHE A 227 -43.37 -18.62 12.42
CA PHE A 227 -42.02 -19.13 12.62
C PHE A 227 -41.15 -19.01 11.34
N HIS A 228 -39.94 -18.44 11.45
CA HIS A 228 -38.96 -18.42 10.36
C HIS A 228 -37.83 -19.43 10.58
N ARG A 229 -37.53 -20.22 9.54
CA ARG A 229 -36.44 -21.22 9.60
C ARG A 229 -35.09 -20.54 9.86
N PRO A 230 -34.21 -21.14 10.69
CA PRO A 230 -32.86 -20.63 10.88
C PRO A 230 -32.09 -20.56 9.57
N LEU A 231 -31.16 -19.62 9.49
CA LEU A 231 -30.26 -19.50 8.36
C LEU A 231 -29.37 -20.74 8.24
N SER A 232 -29.11 -21.16 7.01
CA SER A 232 -28.20 -22.28 6.73
C SER A 232 -26.73 -21.82 6.72
N ILE A 233 -25.87 -22.49 7.48
CA ILE A 233 -24.43 -22.22 7.57
C ILE A 233 -23.67 -22.73 6.33
N MET A 234 -24.26 -23.65 5.54
CA MET A 234 -23.55 -24.26 4.42
C MET A 234 -23.16 -23.21 3.37
N LYS A 235 -21.84 -22.99 3.23
CA LYS A 235 -21.16 -22.11 2.26
C LYS A 235 -21.10 -20.61 2.61
N SER A 236 -20.86 -20.24 3.87
CA SER A 236 -20.48 -18.85 4.21
C SER A 236 -18.97 -18.74 4.41
N ARG A 237 -18.39 -17.61 3.97
CA ARG A 237 -16.99 -17.26 4.32
C ARG A 237 -16.87 -16.66 5.72
N PHE A 238 -17.99 -16.23 6.30
CA PHE A 238 -18.04 -15.64 7.63
C PHE A 238 -18.42 -16.69 8.65
N SER A 239 -17.78 -16.62 9.81
CA SER A 239 -18.20 -17.40 10.97
C SER A 239 -19.49 -16.79 11.54
N THR A 240 -20.28 -17.59 12.24
CA THR A 240 -21.54 -17.09 12.85
C THR A 240 -21.29 -16.00 13.90
N ASN A 241 -20.12 -16.02 14.55
CA ASN A 241 -19.68 -15.03 15.53
C ASN A 241 -18.97 -13.81 14.91
N THR A 242 -18.95 -13.68 13.58
CA THR A 242 -18.47 -12.45 12.91
C THR A 242 -19.33 -11.26 13.36
N THR A 243 -18.68 -10.15 13.69
CA THR A 243 -19.39 -8.94 14.12
C THR A 243 -20.09 -8.26 12.95
N ILE A 244 -21.21 -7.60 13.22
CA ILE A 244 -21.90 -6.77 12.22
C ILE A 244 -20.97 -5.68 11.69
N ALA A 245 -20.09 -5.10 12.52
CA ALA A 245 -19.06 -4.17 12.08
C ALA A 245 -18.22 -4.71 10.91
N GLU A 246 -17.72 -5.94 11.07
CA GLU A 246 -16.91 -6.60 10.06
C GLU A 246 -17.73 -6.95 8.81
N LEU A 247 -18.99 -7.34 8.98
CA LEU A 247 -19.91 -7.58 7.86
C LEU A 247 -20.19 -6.29 7.06
N ILE A 248 -20.36 -5.16 7.74
CA ILE A 248 -20.52 -3.83 7.12
C ILE A 248 -19.26 -3.46 6.33
N ASP A 249 -18.07 -3.65 6.92
CA ASP A 249 -16.79 -3.38 6.24
C ASP A 249 -16.59 -4.25 4.99
N ASN A 250 -17.34 -5.34 4.88
CA ASN A 250 -17.36 -6.26 3.75
C ASN A 250 -18.65 -6.19 2.90
N LEU A 251 -19.51 -5.19 3.13
CA LEU A 251 -20.80 -5.00 2.44
C LEU A 251 -21.72 -6.23 2.46
N PHE A 252 -21.59 -7.10 3.47
CA PHE A 252 -22.32 -8.37 3.55
C PHE A 252 -22.12 -9.25 2.30
N ILE A 253 -20.98 -9.17 1.60
CA ILE A 253 -20.71 -9.95 0.39
C ILE A 253 -20.02 -11.26 0.74
N GLU A 254 -20.57 -12.39 0.30
CA GLU A 254 -19.98 -13.73 0.41
C GLU A 254 -18.92 -13.96 -0.66
N GLN A 255 -19.25 -13.65 -1.91
CA GLN A 255 -18.34 -13.87 -3.04
C GLN A 255 -18.62 -12.88 -4.18
N TRP A 256 -17.53 -12.40 -4.77
CA TRP A 256 -17.55 -11.59 -5.99
C TRP A 256 -17.48 -12.51 -7.22
N SER A 257 -18.35 -12.29 -8.21
CA SER A 257 -18.33 -13.04 -9.48
C SER A 257 -17.76 -12.16 -10.60
N ASN A 258 -16.54 -12.47 -11.02
CA ASN A 258 -15.79 -11.70 -12.02
C ASN A 258 -15.78 -12.48 -13.33
N LYS A 259 -16.35 -11.90 -14.40
CA LYS A 259 -16.24 -12.45 -15.76
C LYS A 259 -15.64 -11.40 -16.68
N THR A 260 -14.61 -11.79 -17.40
CA THR A 260 -13.84 -10.94 -18.32
C THR A 260 -13.90 -11.52 -19.72
N ASN A 261 -13.96 -10.66 -20.74
CA ASN A 261 -13.94 -11.09 -22.14
C ASN A 261 -12.80 -10.38 -22.88
N TYR A 262 -11.66 -11.06 -23.00
CA TYR A 262 -10.51 -10.52 -23.74
C TYR A 262 -10.80 -10.39 -25.24
N SER A 263 -11.56 -11.32 -25.84
CA SER A 263 -11.91 -11.26 -27.27
C SER A 263 -12.62 -9.96 -27.63
N SER A 264 -13.56 -9.52 -26.80
CA SER A 264 -14.28 -8.25 -27.02
C SER A 264 -13.36 -7.02 -26.90
N TYR A 265 -12.38 -7.06 -25.98
CA TYR A 265 -11.36 -6.02 -25.88
C TYR A 265 -10.45 -6.02 -27.11
N PHE A 266 -9.97 -7.19 -27.52
CA PHE A 266 -9.08 -7.38 -28.67
C PHE A 266 -9.74 -6.85 -29.95
N GLU A 267 -10.97 -7.26 -30.25
CA GLU A 267 -11.70 -6.84 -31.45
C GLU A 267 -11.84 -5.32 -31.58
N GLN A 268 -11.97 -4.62 -30.45
CA GLN A 268 -12.15 -3.17 -30.43
C GLN A 268 -10.83 -2.39 -30.42
N CYS A 269 -9.77 -3.00 -29.88
CA CYS A 269 -8.44 -2.42 -29.79
C CYS A 269 -7.52 -2.87 -30.93
N LEU A 270 -8.04 -3.63 -31.90
CA LEU A 270 -7.33 -4.07 -33.09
C LEU A 270 -6.70 -2.86 -33.80
N PRO A 271 -5.38 -2.86 -34.02
CA PRO A 271 -4.73 -1.75 -34.71
C PRO A 271 -5.19 -1.71 -36.17
N SER A 272 -5.51 -0.51 -36.67
CA SER A 272 -5.87 -0.33 -38.09
C SER A 272 -4.73 -0.66 -39.04
N TYR A 273 -3.49 -0.55 -38.57
CA TYR A 273 -2.27 -0.87 -39.32
C TYR A 273 -1.27 -1.56 -38.41
N CYS A 274 -0.77 -2.72 -38.84
CA CYS A 274 0.32 -3.42 -38.18
C CYS A 274 1.65 -2.94 -38.77
N PHE A 275 2.51 -2.36 -37.95
CA PHE A 275 3.90 -2.06 -38.33
C PHE A 275 4.80 -3.17 -37.81
N TYR A 276 5.53 -3.81 -38.71
CA TYR A 276 6.59 -4.74 -38.34
C TYR A 276 7.92 -4.01 -38.42
N THR A 277 8.63 -3.90 -37.30
CA THR A 277 10.04 -3.52 -37.32
C THR A 277 10.85 -4.72 -37.80
N SER A 278 11.10 -4.77 -39.10
CA SER A 278 12.12 -5.62 -39.69
C SER A 278 13.48 -5.16 -39.14
N VAL A 279 14.05 -5.86 -38.17
CA VAL A 279 15.44 -5.65 -37.76
C VAL A 279 16.33 -6.32 -38.82
N PRO A 280 17.03 -5.56 -39.69
CA PRO A 280 17.90 -6.17 -40.69
C PRO A 280 19.04 -6.87 -39.96
N ARG A 281 19.08 -8.20 -40.03
CA ARG A 281 20.07 -9.00 -39.29
C ARG A 281 21.50 -8.82 -39.79
N PHE A 282 21.70 -8.32 -41.02
CA PHE A 282 23.02 -8.09 -41.61
C PHE A 282 22.96 -6.97 -42.66
N ASN A 283 23.56 -5.81 -42.38
CA ASN A 283 23.80 -4.78 -43.38
C ASN A 283 25.27 -4.82 -43.82
N LEU A 284 25.55 -5.46 -44.96
CA LEU A 284 26.89 -5.57 -45.54
C LEU A 284 27.54 -4.19 -45.75
N ILE A 285 26.76 -3.18 -46.13
CA ILE A 285 27.25 -1.81 -46.33
C ILE A 285 27.76 -1.23 -45.01
N TYR A 286 27.06 -1.50 -43.91
CA TYR A 286 27.48 -1.09 -42.57
C TYR A 286 28.80 -1.75 -42.13
N ILE A 287 28.97 -3.05 -42.38
CA ILE A 287 30.23 -3.76 -42.06
C ILE A 287 31.39 -3.20 -42.90
N ILE A 288 31.18 -2.97 -44.20
CA ILE A 288 32.20 -2.43 -45.09
C ILE A 288 32.59 -1.00 -44.67
N THR A 289 31.61 -0.16 -44.34
CA THR A 289 31.87 1.21 -43.85
C THR A 289 32.56 1.22 -42.49
N LEU A 290 32.25 0.28 -41.59
CA LEU A 290 32.98 0.09 -40.34
C LEU A 290 34.44 -0.31 -40.59
N LEU A 291 34.70 -1.25 -41.51
CA LEU A 291 36.07 -1.67 -41.85
C LEU A 291 36.87 -0.54 -42.51
N LEU A 292 36.27 0.19 -43.44
CA LEU A 292 36.91 1.35 -44.10
C LEU A 292 37.19 2.48 -43.11
N SER A 293 36.25 2.77 -42.20
CA SER A 293 36.44 3.80 -41.17
C SER A 293 37.49 3.40 -40.12
N LEU A 294 37.57 2.12 -39.76
CA LEU A 294 38.62 1.60 -38.88
C LEU A 294 39.99 1.67 -39.54
N GLN A 295 40.11 1.23 -40.80
CA GLN A 295 41.38 1.21 -41.52
C GLN A 295 41.87 2.61 -41.90
N GLY A 296 40.97 3.50 -42.30
CA GLY A 296 41.28 4.89 -42.62
C GLY A 296 41.55 5.75 -41.38
N GLY A 297 40.64 5.71 -40.41
CA GLY A 297 40.69 6.56 -39.21
C GLY A 297 41.87 6.23 -38.31
N LEU A 298 42.12 4.94 -38.07
CA LEU A 298 43.19 4.51 -37.17
C LEU A 298 44.57 4.88 -37.72
N THR A 299 44.77 4.76 -39.03
CA THR A 299 46.06 5.07 -39.68
C THR A 299 46.39 6.56 -39.61
N ILE A 300 45.39 7.42 -39.79
CA ILE A 300 45.55 8.89 -39.71
C ILE A 300 45.86 9.31 -38.26
N ILE A 301 45.12 8.76 -37.30
CA ILE A 301 45.28 9.07 -35.87
C ILE A 301 46.65 8.58 -35.35
N LEU A 302 47.08 7.37 -35.71
CA LEU A 302 48.40 6.86 -35.30
C LEU A 302 49.54 7.72 -35.85
N LYS A 303 49.47 8.15 -37.12
CA LYS A 303 50.48 9.02 -37.73
C LYS A 303 50.62 10.36 -37.00
N TRP A 304 49.54 10.87 -36.41
CA TRP A 304 49.56 12.11 -35.63
C TRP A 304 50.05 11.91 -34.20
N ILE A 305 49.62 10.83 -33.55
CA ILE A 305 49.87 10.60 -32.12
C ILE A 305 51.27 10.00 -31.89
N CYS A 306 51.71 9.04 -32.70
CA CYS A 306 53.01 8.38 -32.54
C CYS A 306 54.21 9.34 -32.43
N PRO A 307 54.41 10.34 -33.32
CA PRO A 307 55.56 11.25 -33.20
C PRO A 307 55.50 12.14 -31.96
N LYS A 308 54.30 12.45 -31.44
CA LYS A 308 54.14 13.21 -30.20
C LYS A 308 54.53 12.37 -28.99
N ILE A 309 54.09 11.10 -28.93
CA ILE A 309 54.47 10.17 -27.86
C ILE A 309 55.97 9.92 -27.87
N VAL A 310 56.58 9.69 -29.04
CA VAL A 310 58.04 9.46 -29.15
C VAL A 310 58.84 10.67 -28.65
N ARG A 311 58.45 11.90 -29.01
CA ARG A 311 59.10 13.12 -28.50
C ARG A 311 58.95 13.29 -26.99
N ILE A 312 57.82 12.88 -26.43
CA ILE A 312 57.60 12.95 -24.97
C ILE A 312 58.46 11.89 -24.28
N ALA A 313 58.50 10.66 -24.81
CA ALA A 313 59.30 9.57 -24.27
C ALA A 313 60.81 9.89 -24.34
N SER A 314 61.30 10.46 -25.44
CA SER A 314 62.70 10.87 -25.56
C SER A 314 63.05 11.98 -24.57
N LYS A 315 62.20 13.01 -24.44
CA LYS A 315 62.39 14.06 -23.42
C LYS A 315 62.41 13.50 -22.00
N ILE A 316 61.56 12.53 -21.68
CA ILE A 316 61.55 11.88 -20.36
C ILE A 316 62.85 11.09 -20.15
N ASN A 317 63.33 10.38 -21.16
CA ASN A 317 64.57 9.60 -21.08
C ASN A 317 65.81 10.52 -20.91
N ASP A 318 65.86 11.63 -21.65
CA ASP A 318 66.90 12.65 -21.52
C ASP A 318 66.88 13.33 -20.15
N TYR A 319 65.68 13.60 -19.62
CA TYR A 319 65.51 14.16 -18.28
C TYR A 319 65.95 13.19 -17.18
N ARG A 320 65.71 11.88 -17.38
CA ARG A 320 66.20 10.81 -16.49
C ARG A 320 67.73 10.69 -16.54
N LYS A 321 68.34 10.71 -17.73
CA LYS A 321 69.81 10.69 -17.90
C LYS A 321 70.52 11.90 -17.29
N LYS A 322 69.92 13.10 -17.34
CA LYS A 322 70.48 14.30 -16.69
C LYS A 322 70.44 14.25 -15.16
N ARG A 323 69.53 13.46 -14.56
CA ARG A 323 69.40 13.31 -13.10
C ARG A 323 70.41 12.32 -12.51
N THR A 324 70.96 11.40 -13.30
CA THR A 324 71.97 10.43 -12.87
C THR A 324 73.42 10.95 -12.91
N ASN A 325 73.69 12.08 -13.57
CA ASN A 325 75.06 12.64 -13.71
C ASN A 325 75.35 13.86 -12.81
N THR A 326 74.62 14.05 -11.70
CA THR A 326 74.95 15.10 -10.72
C THR A 326 75.25 14.49 -9.36
N VAL A 327 76.45 13.90 -9.22
CA VAL A 327 77.09 13.72 -7.91
C VAL A 327 78.11 14.85 -7.79
N ARG A 328 77.85 15.84 -6.92
CA ARG A 328 78.88 16.78 -6.45
C ARG A 328 79.19 16.46 -4.99
N PRO A 329 80.47 16.26 -4.62
CA PRO A 329 80.89 16.14 -3.23
C PRO A 329 80.78 17.50 -2.51
N ALA A 330 80.54 17.45 -1.20
CA ALA A 330 80.48 18.61 -0.33
C ALA A 330 81.87 19.22 -0.11
N CYS A 331 82.01 20.54 -0.28
CA CYS A 331 83.15 21.30 0.24
C CYS A 331 82.67 22.29 1.31
N VAL A 332 83.35 22.23 2.46
CA VAL A 332 83.32 23.18 3.58
C VAL A 332 84.44 24.21 3.35
N PRO A 333 84.30 25.51 3.71
CA PRO A 333 85.15 26.57 3.19
C PRO A 333 86.46 26.82 3.97
N GLU A 334 87.51 27.10 3.16
CA GLU A 334 88.68 28.00 3.30
C GLU A 334 89.40 28.21 4.65
N ARG A 335 90.71 27.90 4.63
CA ARG A 335 91.77 28.73 5.25
C ARG A 335 93.11 28.57 4.51
N THR A 336 93.58 29.68 3.94
CA THR A 336 94.97 30.18 3.78
C THR A 336 96.13 29.26 3.35
N SER A 337 96.86 29.81 2.37
CA SER A 337 98.31 29.77 2.14
C SER A 337 98.90 28.66 1.24
N ASN A 338 99.50 29.16 0.14
CA ASN A 338 100.72 28.71 -0.53
C ASN A 338 100.78 27.33 -1.20
N GLY A 339 101.17 27.34 -2.48
CA GLY A 339 102.07 26.31 -3.03
C GLY A 339 101.58 25.51 -4.24
N VAL A 340 102.04 25.92 -5.42
CA VAL A 340 102.74 25.10 -6.44
C VAL A 340 102.10 23.77 -6.96
N CYS A 341 101.79 23.83 -8.27
CA CYS A 341 101.93 22.87 -9.39
C CYS A 341 101.61 21.35 -9.32
N ASN A 342 100.82 20.97 -10.35
CA ASN A 342 100.99 19.89 -11.36
C ASN A 342 100.49 18.44 -11.15
N THR A 343 99.68 18.06 -12.14
CA THR A 343 99.32 16.79 -12.82
C THR A 343 100.06 15.47 -12.52
N THR A 344 99.31 14.36 -12.43
CA THR A 344 99.39 13.08 -13.20
C THR A 344 98.25 12.13 -12.76
N ILE A 345 97.36 11.66 -13.66
CA ILE A 345 97.34 10.34 -14.35
C ILE A 345 97.70 9.14 -13.46
N ASP A 346 96.75 8.24 -13.18
CA ASP A 346 96.83 6.82 -13.57
C ASP A 346 95.56 6.00 -13.27
N ASN A 347 95.30 5.05 -14.18
CA ASN A 347 94.24 4.05 -14.18
C ASN A 347 94.49 2.93 -13.15
N VAL A 348 93.45 2.10 -12.89
CA VAL A 348 93.47 0.61 -12.85
C VAL A 348 92.44 0.03 -11.86
N THR A 349 91.36 -0.50 -12.45
CA THR A 349 90.66 -1.79 -12.25
C THR A 349 90.39 -2.47 -10.89
N THR A 350 89.19 -3.09 -10.87
CA THR A 350 88.74 -4.37 -10.26
C THR A 350 88.57 -4.40 -8.73
N ASN A 351 87.64 -5.11 -8.08
CA ASN A 351 86.41 -5.86 -8.37
C ASN A 351 85.83 -6.27 -6.97
N VAL A 352 84.59 -6.81 -6.94
CA VAL A 352 84.01 -7.75 -5.94
C VAL A 352 83.36 -7.16 -4.66
N GLU A 353 82.03 -6.99 -4.71
CA GLU A 353 80.96 -7.76 -4.01
C GLU A 353 81.26 -8.32 -2.58
N ILE A 354 80.44 -8.18 -1.53
CA ILE A 354 79.24 -8.98 -1.20
C ILE A 354 78.62 -8.50 0.15
N ARG A 355 77.30 -8.20 0.12
CA ARG A 355 76.18 -8.62 1.02
C ARG A 355 76.20 -8.34 2.55
N SER A 356 75.16 -7.65 3.04
CA SER A 356 74.13 -8.21 3.97
C SER A 356 72.99 -7.21 4.24
N THR A 357 71.78 -7.75 4.39
CA THR A 357 70.46 -7.14 4.64
C THR A 357 69.93 -7.62 6.02
N PRO A 358 68.70 -7.28 6.50
CA PRO A 358 67.90 -6.05 6.53
C PRO A 358 67.21 -5.78 7.92
N GLU A 359 66.20 -4.88 7.92
CA GLU A 359 65.09 -4.68 8.88
C GLU A 359 65.31 -3.68 10.04
N THR A 360 64.39 -2.77 10.41
CA THR A 360 63.00 -2.46 10.00
C THR A 360 62.62 -1.04 10.47
N SER A 361 61.50 -0.54 9.93
CA SER A 361 60.59 0.51 10.46
C SER A 361 60.70 1.92 9.89
N GLN A 362 59.82 2.15 8.91
CA GLN A 362 59.46 3.41 8.27
C GLN A 362 58.56 4.28 9.18
N THR A 363 58.62 5.60 9.01
CA THR A 363 57.40 6.43 8.85
C THR A 363 57.71 7.79 8.19
N ILE A 364 57.29 7.87 6.93
CA ILE A 364 56.52 8.93 6.26
C ILE A 364 57.01 10.38 6.36
N VAL A 365 57.54 10.88 5.24
CA VAL A 365 57.47 12.30 4.84
C VAL A 365 56.79 12.39 3.48
N VAL A 366 55.63 13.06 3.46
CA VAL A 366 54.89 13.44 2.25
C VAL A 366 55.68 14.52 1.50
N ARG A 367 55.99 14.30 0.22
CA ARG A 367 56.40 15.40 -0.67
C ARG A 367 55.77 15.27 -2.06
N SER A 368 55.20 16.39 -2.48
CA SER A 368 54.29 16.58 -3.62
C SER A 368 54.76 16.00 -4.96
N VAL A 369 53.92 15.16 -5.55
CA VAL A 369 54.07 14.70 -6.95
C VAL A 369 53.20 15.60 -7.84
N ARG A 370 53.76 16.74 -8.30
CA ARG A 370 53.01 17.70 -9.14
C ARG A 370 53.19 17.49 -10.66
N CYS A 371 53.77 16.37 -11.09
CA CYS A 371 54.05 16.14 -12.52
C CYS A 371 53.49 14.83 -13.13
N THR A 372 52.95 13.90 -12.33
CA THR A 372 52.26 12.70 -12.84
C THR A 372 50.79 12.96 -13.21
N SER A 373 50.18 14.00 -12.63
CA SER A 373 48.77 14.33 -12.83
C SER A 373 48.43 14.65 -14.30
N LYS A 374 49.25 15.43 -15.02
CA LYS A 374 48.91 15.85 -16.40
C LYS A 374 48.96 14.72 -17.43
N VAL A 375 49.85 13.74 -17.25
CA VAL A 375 49.94 12.56 -18.13
C VAL A 375 48.80 11.59 -17.82
N PHE A 376 48.48 11.42 -16.54
CA PHE A 376 47.35 10.59 -16.11
C PHE A 376 46.00 11.16 -16.60
N PHE A 377 45.81 12.47 -16.51
CA PHE A 377 44.63 13.16 -17.08
C PHE A 377 44.56 13.01 -18.60
N GLY A 378 45.69 13.07 -19.32
CA GLY A 378 45.73 12.84 -20.77
C GLY A 378 45.33 11.41 -21.16
N CYS A 379 45.80 10.41 -20.41
CA CYS A 379 45.40 9.01 -20.62
C CYS A 379 43.92 8.78 -20.28
N ILE A 380 43.41 9.36 -19.19
CA ILE A 380 42.00 9.28 -18.83
C ILE A 380 41.13 9.93 -19.90
N LEU A 381 41.48 11.13 -20.36
CA LEU A 381 40.72 11.83 -21.40
C LEU A 381 40.68 11.01 -22.70
N LEU A 382 41.80 10.38 -23.08
CA LEU A 382 41.86 9.50 -24.25
C LEU A 382 40.96 8.27 -24.06
N THR A 383 40.97 7.63 -22.89
CA THR A 383 40.08 6.49 -22.60
C THR A 383 38.61 6.90 -22.54
N CYS A 384 38.28 8.08 -22.01
CA CYS A 384 36.92 8.60 -21.98
C CYS A 384 36.40 8.94 -23.38
N VAL A 385 37.25 9.49 -24.26
CA VAL A 385 36.90 9.74 -25.66
C VAL A 385 36.68 8.44 -26.42
N LEU A 386 37.53 7.43 -26.22
CA LEU A 386 37.35 6.10 -26.82
C LEU A 386 36.09 5.39 -26.30
N ALA A 387 35.79 5.52 -25.01
CA ALA A 387 34.57 4.99 -24.41
C ALA A 387 33.31 5.71 -24.92
N ALA A 388 33.35 7.05 -25.04
CA ALA A 388 32.24 7.83 -25.60
C ALA A 388 31.96 7.48 -27.05
N LEU A 389 33.01 7.27 -27.87
CA LEU A 389 32.88 6.80 -29.25
C LEU A 389 32.30 5.38 -29.32
N ALA A 390 32.70 4.48 -28.41
CA ALA A 390 32.13 3.15 -28.33
C ALA A 390 30.65 3.17 -27.91
N ILE A 391 30.29 4.01 -26.94
CA ILE A 391 28.89 4.18 -26.48
C ILE A 391 28.03 4.80 -27.59
N PHE A 392 28.53 5.81 -28.31
CA PHE A 392 27.84 6.38 -29.47
C PHE A 392 27.64 5.34 -30.59
N SER A 393 28.63 4.47 -30.82
CA SER A 393 28.50 3.37 -31.79
C SER A 393 27.48 2.32 -31.37
N PHE A 394 27.22 2.15 -30.06
CA PHE A 394 26.20 1.24 -29.54
C PHE A 394 24.80 1.87 -29.51
N TYR A 395 24.69 3.18 -29.26
CA TYR A 395 23.41 3.89 -29.23
C TYR A 395 22.88 4.25 -30.63
N GLY A 396 23.76 4.44 -31.62
CA GLY A 396 23.36 4.58 -33.03
C GLY A 396 22.76 3.31 -33.64
N VAL A 397 22.81 2.18 -32.93
CA VAL A 397 22.25 0.87 -33.33
C VAL A 397 20.85 0.64 -32.72
N ARG A 398 20.32 1.59 -31.92
CA ARG A 398 19.03 1.44 -31.22
C ARG A 398 17.93 2.43 -31.62
N GLN A 399 18.05 3.08 -32.77
CA GLN A 399 16.93 3.75 -33.45
C GLN A 399 16.57 3.03 -34.75
#